data_AF-A0A6H1LAM5-F1
#
_entry.id   AF-A0A6H1LAM5-F1
#
_cell.length_a   1.000
_cell.length_b   1.000
_cell.length_c   1.000
_cell.angle_alpha   90.00
_cell.angle_beta   90.00
_cell.angle_gamma   90.00
#
_symmetry.space_group_name_H-M   'P 1'
#
loop_
_entity.id
_entity.type
_entity.pdbx_description
1 polymer ?
#
loop_
_entity_poly.entity_id
_entity_poly.type
_entity_poly.pdbx_seq_one_letter_code
_entity_poly.pdbx_strand_id
1 'polypeptide(L)'
;MPVTEPQREWDLRVKERWFCPWCYAWTELGHQPQEVSRPQYQPVDLRWERAESAELAGDVSHAYDEVHAYEDFGVTLCGVASDSLAPSPYGMWTPKGQDACQPCKEAAATIDQRWPLEMRGAGKRIHPTPPADSGWPPF
;
A
#
# COMPACT_ATOMS: atom_id res chain seq x y z
N MET A 1 30.48 -11.82 20.01
CA MET A 1 29.38 -12.51 19.31
C MET A 1 28.15 -11.64 19.49
N PRO A 2 27.62 -10.97 18.45
CA PRO A 2 26.33 -10.31 18.61
C PRO A 2 25.29 -11.41 18.91
N VAL A 3 24.59 -11.25 20.03
CA VAL A 3 23.46 -12.11 20.39
C VAL A 3 22.37 -11.81 19.37
N THR A 4 22.08 -12.76 18.50
CA THR A 4 20.90 -12.68 17.62
C THR A 4 19.69 -12.61 18.56
N GLU A 5 19.00 -11.47 18.59
CA GLU A 5 17.72 -11.36 19.28
C GLU A 5 16.79 -12.47 18.74
N PRO A 6 16.08 -13.20 19.61
CA PRO A 6 15.14 -14.20 19.14
C PRO A 6 14.08 -13.48 18.29
N GLN A 7 14.02 -13.84 17.00
CA GLN A 7 12.97 -13.34 16.11
C GLN A 7 11.63 -13.54 16.80
N ARG A 8 10.84 -12.47 16.92
CA ARG A 8 9.55 -12.57 17.57
C ARG A 8 8.65 -13.39 16.64
N GLU A 9 7.70 -14.12 17.21
CA GLU A 9 6.62 -14.83 16.50
C GLU A 9 5.95 -14.01 15.37
N TRP A 10 6.06 -12.68 15.42
CA TRP A 10 5.49 -11.74 14.47
C TRP A 10 6.37 -11.46 13.22
N ASP A 11 7.67 -11.80 13.26
CA ASP A 11 8.61 -11.57 12.16
C ASP A 11 8.52 -12.61 11.03
N LEU A 12 7.74 -13.68 11.23
CA LEU A 12 7.62 -14.85 10.35
C LEU A 12 6.16 -15.06 9.87
N ARG A 13 5.36 -14.00 9.73
CA ARG A 13 3.91 -14.17 9.44
C ARG A 13 3.57 -14.15 7.96
N VAL A 14 4.38 -13.45 7.15
CA VAL A 14 4.21 -13.36 5.70
C VAL A 14 5.42 -14.02 5.06
N LYS A 15 5.21 -15.19 4.47
CA LYS A 15 6.21 -15.94 3.71
C LYS A 15 6.49 -15.26 2.38
N GLU A 16 5.45 -14.73 1.75
CA GLU A 16 5.53 -14.09 0.45
C GLU A 16 4.48 -12.99 0.31
N ARG A 17 4.85 -11.89 -0.33
CA ARG A 17 3.95 -10.78 -0.64
C ARG A 17 3.99 -10.53 -2.15
N TRP A 18 2.82 -10.57 -2.78
CA TRP A 18 2.64 -10.35 -4.20
C TRP A 18 1.99 -8.99 -4.43
N PHE A 19 2.54 -8.25 -5.36
CA PHE A 19 2.03 -6.96 -5.77
C PHE A 19 1.50 -7.01 -7.20
N CYS A 20 0.31 -6.45 -7.43
CA CYS A 20 -0.20 -6.25 -8.78
C CYS A 20 -0.01 -4.79 -9.22
N PRO A 21 0.97 -4.46 -10.08
CA PRO A 21 1.18 -3.08 -10.55
C PRO A 21 0.04 -2.50 -11.38
N TRP A 22 -0.86 -3.37 -11.87
CA TRP A 22 -2.02 -2.89 -12.61
C TRP A 22 -3.12 -2.36 -11.69
N CYS A 23 -3.49 -3.07 -10.62
CA CYS A 23 -4.57 -2.63 -9.72
C CYS A 23 -4.12 -2.19 -8.33
N TYR A 24 -2.83 -2.22 -8.02
CA TYR A 24 -2.27 -1.86 -6.71
C TYR A 24 -2.77 -2.75 -5.56
N ALA A 25 -3.13 -3.97 -5.88
CA ALA A 25 -3.53 -4.99 -4.91
C ALA A 25 -2.30 -5.70 -4.33
N TRP A 26 -2.30 -5.87 -3.01
CA TRP A 26 -1.35 -6.73 -2.29
C TRP A 26 -2.02 -8.04 -1.92
N THR A 27 -1.32 -9.16 -2.13
CA THR A 27 -1.68 -10.48 -1.60
C THR A 27 -0.56 -10.96 -0.72
N GLU A 28 -0.88 -11.43 0.47
CA GLU A 28 0.11 -12.00 1.40
C GLU A 28 -0.17 -13.49 1.56
N LEU A 29 0.88 -14.28 1.43
CA LEU A 29 0.88 -15.71 1.70
C LEU A 29 1.65 -15.94 3.00
N GLY A 30 0.98 -16.53 3.98
CA GLY A 30 1.57 -16.98 5.22
C GLY A 30 2.42 -18.24 5.06
N HIS A 31 2.86 -18.81 6.17
CA HIS A 31 3.70 -20.01 6.15
C HIS A 31 2.88 -21.27 5.82
N GLN A 32 1.59 -21.27 6.17
CA GLN A 32 0.67 -22.33 5.78
C GLN A 32 -0.04 -21.98 4.46
N PRO A 33 -0.25 -22.95 3.53
CA PRO A 33 -0.90 -22.69 2.25
C PRO A 33 -2.32 -22.09 2.33
N GLN A 34 -3.00 -22.26 3.47
CA GLN A 34 -4.35 -21.74 3.71
C GLN A 34 -4.35 -20.29 4.25
N GLU A 35 -3.20 -19.77 4.71
CA GLU A 35 -3.04 -18.41 5.20
C GLU A 35 -2.86 -17.44 4.03
N VAL A 36 -3.93 -17.19 3.28
CA VAL A 36 -3.91 -16.23 2.16
C VAL A 36 -4.70 -14.98 2.53
N SER A 37 -4.00 -13.86 2.72
CA SER A 37 -4.64 -12.55 2.78
C SER A 37 -4.96 -12.10 1.37
N ARG A 38 -6.26 -12.04 1.06
CA ARG A 38 -6.74 -11.53 -0.23
C ARG A 38 -6.64 -10.01 -0.25
N PRO A 39 -6.45 -9.40 -1.44
CA PRO A 39 -6.42 -7.94 -1.57
C PRO A 39 -7.66 -7.30 -0.96
N GLN A 40 -7.45 -6.40 -0.01
CA GLN A 40 -8.52 -5.60 0.56
C GLN A 40 -8.65 -4.32 -0.24
N TYR A 41 -9.88 -4.00 -0.66
CA TYR A 41 -10.14 -2.71 -1.24
C TYR A 41 -9.98 -1.63 -0.17
N GLN A 42 -9.05 -0.71 -0.38
CA GLN A 42 -8.96 0.53 0.37
C GLN A 42 -9.56 1.67 -0.45
N PRO A 43 -10.47 2.49 0.10
CA PRO A 43 -10.98 3.67 -0.60
C PRO A 43 -9.84 4.55 -1.12
N VAL A 44 -10.03 5.18 -2.29
CA VAL A 44 -9.00 6.02 -2.93
C VAL A 44 -8.47 7.14 -2.02
N ASP A 45 -9.29 7.65 -1.10
CA ASP A 45 -8.92 8.69 -0.12
C ASP A 45 -8.01 8.20 1.01
N LEU A 46 -7.86 6.88 1.18
CA LEU A 46 -7.10 6.24 2.26
C LEU A 46 -5.96 5.35 1.74
N ARG A 47 -5.75 5.32 0.42
CA ARG A 47 -4.80 4.37 -0.21
C ARG A 47 -3.40 4.94 -0.39
N TRP A 48 -3.26 6.26 -0.45
CA TRP A 48 -2.03 6.88 -0.91
C TRP A 48 -1.40 7.72 0.19
N GLU A 49 -0.11 7.51 0.43
CA GLU A 49 0.68 8.44 1.21
C GLU A 49 0.99 9.69 0.41
N ARG A 50 1.18 10.83 1.09
CA ARG A 50 1.68 12.04 0.45
C ARG A 50 3.17 11.89 0.18
N ALA A 51 3.63 12.24 -1.01
CA ALA A 51 5.05 12.30 -1.31
C ALA A 51 5.68 13.57 -0.74
N GLU A 52 6.84 13.43 -0.12
CA GLU A 52 7.66 14.53 0.39
C GLU A 52 9.06 14.45 -0.23
N SER A 53 9.55 15.61 -0.68
CA SER A 53 10.93 15.83 -1.14
C SER A 53 11.16 17.33 -1.27
N ALA A 54 12.41 17.77 -1.13
CA ALA A 54 12.82 19.15 -1.41
C ALA A 54 12.70 19.52 -2.91
N GLU A 55 12.61 18.53 -3.79
CA GLU A 55 12.51 18.71 -5.24
C GLU A 55 11.06 18.84 -5.72
N LEU A 56 10.08 18.49 -4.88
CA LEU A 56 8.67 18.72 -5.17
C LEU A 56 8.31 20.18 -4.92
N ALA A 57 7.52 20.75 -5.83
CA ALA A 57 6.99 22.10 -5.65
C ALA A 57 6.04 22.12 -4.44
N GLY A 58 6.30 23.01 -3.47
CA GLY A 58 5.59 23.01 -2.18
C GLY A 58 4.12 23.44 -2.24
N ASP A 59 3.62 23.88 -3.39
CA ASP A 59 2.23 24.29 -3.62
C ASP A 59 1.34 23.17 -4.17
N VAL A 60 1.93 22.03 -4.58
CA VAL A 60 1.21 20.89 -5.13
C VAL A 60 1.56 19.62 -4.37
N SER A 61 0.53 18.92 -3.90
CA SER A 61 0.65 17.67 -3.16
C SER A 61 0.57 16.47 -4.12
N HIS A 62 1.61 15.64 -4.10
CA HIS A 62 1.72 14.44 -4.94
C HIS A 62 1.43 13.17 -4.12
N ALA A 63 0.86 12.17 -4.78
CA ALA A 63 0.69 10.83 -4.20
C ALA A 63 1.99 10.03 -4.37
N TYR A 64 2.48 9.44 -3.28
CA TYR A 64 3.62 8.53 -3.32
C TYR A 64 3.22 7.19 -3.93
N ASP A 65 4.07 6.66 -4.81
CA ASP A 65 3.87 5.38 -5.49
C ASP A 65 4.59 4.26 -4.75
N GLU A 66 3.85 3.55 -3.88
CA GLU A 66 4.40 2.49 -3.02
C GLU A 66 5.02 1.30 -3.79
N VAL A 67 4.74 1.17 -5.09
CA VAL A 67 5.31 0.11 -5.93
C VAL A 67 6.82 0.17 -5.95
N HIS A 68 7.36 1.38 -5.94
CA HIS A 68 8.79 1.63 -6.04
C HIS A 68 9.42 1.83 -4.65
N ALA A 69 8.69 1.55 -3.56
CA ALA A 69 9.20 1.71 -2.19
C ALA A 69 10.39 0.80 -1.85
N TYR A 70 10.64 -0.24 -2.65
CA TYR A 70 11.78 -1.14 -2.50
C TYR A 70 12.93 -0.82 -3.47
N GLU A 71 12.78 0.22 -4.29
CA GLU A 71 13.84 0.73 -5.16
C GLU A 71 14.67 1.77 -4.40
N ASP A 72 15.88 2.08 -4.90
CA ASP A 72 16.78 3.05 -4.28
C ASP A 72 16.24 4.51 -4.38
N PHE A 73 15.14 4.72 -5.10
CA PHE A 73 14.51 6.01 -5.31
C PHE A 73 12.98 5.92 -5.20
N GLY A 74 12.36 7.01 -4.73
CA GLY A 74 10.90 7.10 -4.66
C GLY A 74 10.31 7.62 -5.97
N VAL A 75 9.07 7.21 -6.24
CA VAL A 75 8.30 7.67 -7.41
C VAL A 75 6.93 8.18 -6.95
N THR A 76 6.39 9.17 -7.63
CA THR A 76 5.01 9.64 -7.45
C THR A 76 4.09 8.99 -8.48
N LEU A 77 2.78 8.94 -8.23
CA LEU A 77 1.82 8.38 -9.20
C LEU A 77 1.83 9.09 -10.57
N CYS A 78 2.33 10.34 -10.63
CA CYS A 78 2.47 11.07 -11.89
C CYS A 78 3.85 10.88 -12.56
N GLY A 79 4.69 9.99 -12.04
CA GLY A 79 5.97 9.61 -12.65
C GLY A 79 7.16 10.51 -12.30
N VAL A 80 7.02 11.44 -11.35
CA VAL A 80 8.19 12.16 -10.80
C VAL A 80 8.97 11.19 -9.91
N ALA A 81 10.24 10.96 -10.26
CA ALA A 81 11.16 10.09 -9.53
C ALA A 81 12.30 10.93 -8.92
N SER A 82 12.69 10.61 -7.70
CA SER A 82 13.84 11.25 -7.02
C SER A 82 14.35 10.38 -5.87
N ASP A 83 15.66 10.38 -5.67
CA ASP A 83 16.34 9.67 -4.57
C ASP A 83 15.94 10.23 -3.19
N SER A 84 15.46 11.48 -3.15
CA SER A 84 15.01 12.14 -1.92
C SER A 84 13.52 11.98 -1.64
N LEU A 85 12.78 11.31 -2.55
CA LEU A 85 11.33 11.18 -2.48
C LEU A 85 10.95 10.08 -1.48
N ALA A 86 10.17 10.46 -0.48
CA ALA A 86 9.73 9.57 0.58
C ALA A 86 8.23 9.74 0.86
N PRO A 87 7.55 8.72 1.43
CA PRO A 87 6.21 8.91 1.96
C PRO A 87 6.24 9.80 3.21
N SER A 88 5.28 10.71 3.29
CA SER A 88 5.04 11.63 4.40
C SER A 88 4.71 10.86 5.67
N PRO A 89 5.43 11.07 6.79
CA PRO A 89 5.04 10.49 8.07
C PRO A 89 3.87 11.24 8.73
N TYR A 90 3.44 12.38 8.17
CA TYR A 90 2.50 13.31 8.79
C TYR A 90 1.10 13.28 8.18
N GLY A 91 0.85 12.49 7.13
CA GLY A 91 -0.51 12.35 6.60
C GLY A 91 -0.61 11.80 5.19
N MET A 92 -1.79 11.23 4.94
CA MET A 92 -2.21 10.65 3.67
C MET A 92 -2.42 11.71 2.59
N TRP A 93 -2.20 11.33 1.34
CA TRP A 93 -2.66 12.08 0.19
C TRP A 93 -4.12 11.74 -0.13
N THR A 94 -4.92 12.76 -0.43
CA THR A 94 -6.30 12.56 -0.90
C THR A 94 -6.52 13.23 -2.26
N PRO A 95 -7.18 12.55 -3.21
CA PRO A 95 -7.56 13.16 -4.48
C PRO A 95 -8.60 14.29 -4.32
N LYS A 96 -9.18 14.50 -3.13
CA LYS A 96 -10.08 15.63 -2.86
C LYS A 96 -9.36 16.88 -2.34
N GLY A 97 -8.04 16.79 -2.08
CA GLY A 97 -7.22 17.92 -1.68
C GLY A 97 -7.27 19.05 -2.71
N GLN A 98 -7.33 20.29 -2.23
CA GLN A 98 -7.32 21.48 -3.10
C GLN A 98 -5.97 21.64 -3.82
N ASP A 99 -4.90 21.24 -3.14
CA ASP A 99 -3.50 21.22 -3.59
C ASP A 99 -3.12 19.91 -4.30
N ALA A 100 -4.02 18.93 -4.40
CA ALA A 100 -3.67 17.62 -4.96
C ALA A 100 -3.40 17.70 -6.47
N CYS A 101 -2.21 17.21 -6.86
CA CYS A 101 -1.71 17.10 -8.22
C CYS A 101 -2.73 16.45 -9.16
N GLN A 102 -3.09 17.13 -10.25
CA GLN A 102 -4.12 16.67 -11.18
C GLN A 102 -3.75 15.34 -11.89
N PRO A 103 -2.53 15.16 -12.42
CA PRO A 103 -2.07 13.86 -12.90
C PRO A 103 -2.17 12.73 -11.87
N CYS A 104 -1.81 12.98 -10.59
CA CYS A 104 -1.98 11.98 -9.53
C CYS A 104 -3.45 11.64 -9.29
N LYS A 105 -4.37 12.62 -9.33
CA LYS A 105 -5.83 12.38 -9.25
C LYS A 105 -6.32 11.44 -10.34
N GLU A 106 -5.89 11.66 -11.58
CA GLU A 106 -6.30 10.86 -12.73
C GLU A 106 -5.73 9.45 -12.66
N ALA A 107 -4.46 9.30 -12.27
CA ALA A 107 -3.83 8.01 -12.05
C ALA A 107 -4.53 7.22 -10.93
N ALA A 108 -4.76 7.85 -9.77
CA ALA A 108 -5.45 7.24 -8.64
C ALA A 108 -6.88 6.81 -9.01
N ALA A 109 -7.63 7.63 -9.74
CA ALA A 109 -8.97 7.30 -10.21
C ALA A 109 -8.95 6.14 -11.22
N THR A 110 -7.98 6.11 -12.13
CA THR A 110 -7.81 5.02 -13.10
C THR A 110 -7.50 3.71 -12.38
N ILE A 111 -6.63 3.73 -11.37
CA ILE A 111 -6.30 2.57 -10.55
C ILE A 111 -7.53 2.11 -9.77
N ASP A 112 -8.29 3.03 -9.17
CA ASP A 112 -9.52 2.69 -8.45
C ASP A 112 -10.57 2.03 -9.36
N GLN A 113 -10.72 2.48 -10.60
CA GLN A 113 -11.64 1.88 -11.57
C GLN A 113 -11.27 0.44 -11.96
N ARG A 114 -10.00 0.04 -11.82
CA ARG A 114 -9.54 -1.34 -12.09
C ARG A 114 -9.98 -2.32 -11.00
N TRP A 115 -10.41 -1.84 -9.83
CA TRP A 115 -10.99 -2.70 -8.81
C TRP A 115 -12.43 -3.11 -9.19
N PRO A 116 -12.80 -4.39 -8.99
CA PRO A 116 -14.17 -4.83 -9.21
C PRO A 116 -15.17 -3.98 -8.43
N LEU A 117 -16.32 -3.67 -9.02
CA LEU A 117 -17.31 -2.76 -8.45
C LEU A 117 -17.83 -3.27 -7.10
N GLU A 118 -18.04 -4.57 -6.99
CA GLU A 118 -18.44 -5.26 -5.78
C GLU A 118 -17.46 -5.06 -4.62
N MET A 119 -16.17 -4.88 -4.90
CA MET A 119 -15.16 -4.61 -3.86
C MET A 119 -15.13 -3.14 -3.44
N ARG A 120 -15.49 -2.21 -4.33
CA ARG A 120 -15.51 -0.75 -4.05
C ARG A 120 -16.60 -0.30 -3.07
N GLY A 121 -17.66 -1.10 -2.91
CA GLY A 121 -18.80 -0.80 -2.03
C GLY A 121 -19.00 -1.81 -0.90
N ALA A 122 -18.29 -2.93 -0.88
CA ALA A 122 -18.42 -3.93 0.15
C ALA A 122 -17.44 -3.64 1.30
N GLY A 123 -17.93 -2.97 2.35
CA GLY A 123 -17.37 -3.10 3.70
C GLY A 123 -17.45 -4.52 4.27
N LYS A 124 -17.62 -5.55 3.43
CA LYS A 124 -17.67 -6.96 3.82
C LYS A 124 -16.28 -7.56 3.66
N ARG A 125 -15.55 -7.49 4.77
CA ARG A 125 -14.48 -8.42 5.10
C ARG A 125 -14.96 -9.85 4.84
N ILE A 126 -14.51 -10.50 3.77
CA ILE A 126 -14.50 -11.95 3.71
C ILE A 126 -13.13 -12.36 4.24
N HIS A 127 -13.05 -12.38 5.57
CA HIS A 127 -11.91 -12.95 6.26
C HIS A 127 -12.20 -14.44 6.43
N PRO A 128 -11.58 -15.33 5.65
CA PRO A 128 -11.60 -16.74 6.02
C PRO A 128 -11.01 -16.85 7.43
N THR A 129 -11.70 -17.55 8.33
CA THR A 129 -11.16 -17.83 9.66
C THR A 129 -9.81 -18.53 9.48
N PRO A 130 -8.72 -17.98 10.05
CA PRO A 130 -7.42 -18.63 9.97
C PRO A 130 -7.50 -20.05 10.58
N PRO A 131 -6.71 -21.02 10.10
CA PRO A 131 -6.60 -22.33 10.73
C PRO A 131 -6.34 -22.23 12.24
N ALA A 132 -6.82 -23.19 13.03
CA ALA A 132 -6.75 -23.16 14.49
C ALA A 132 -5.30 -23.16 15.04
N ASP A 133 -4.33 -23.52 14.19
CA ASP A 133 -2.89 -23.54 14.45
C ASP A 133 -2.14 -22.36 13.79
N SER A 134 -2.85 -21.43 13.15
CA SER A 134 -2.25 -20.23 12.60
C SER A 134 -1.88 -19.23 13.71
N GLY A 135 -0.71 -18.60 13.57
CA GLY A 135 -0.30 -17.49 14.44
C GLY A 135 -1.03 -16.18 14.11
N TRP A 136 -1.80 -16.13 13.02
CA TRP A 136 -2.46 -14.91 12.55
C TRP A 136 -3.53 -14.44 13.55
N PRO A 137 -3.58 -13.14 13.88
CA PRO A 137 -4.61 -12.67 14.78
C PRO A 137 -5.98 -12.83 14.10
N PRO A 138 -7.03 -13.25 14.83
CA PRO A 138 -8.39 -13.12 14.32
C PRO A 138 -8.65 -11.62 14.10
N PHE A 139 -9.03 -11.26 12.88
CA PHE A 139 -9.15 -9.88 12.39
C PHE A 139 -10.26 -9.04 13.05
#